data_AF-A0A916TK91-F1
#
_entry.id   AF-A0A916TK91-F1
#
_cell.length_a   1.000
_cell.length_b   1.000
_cell.length_c   1.000
_cell.angle_alpha   90.00
_cell.angle_beta   90.00
_cell.angle_gamma   90.00
#
_symmetry.space_group_name_H-M   'P 1'
#
loop_
_entity.id
_entity.type
_entity.pdbx_description
1 polymer ?
#
loop_
_entity_poly.entity_id
_entity_poly.type
_entity_poly.pdbx_seq_one_letter_code
_entity_poly.pdbx_strand_id
1 'polypeptide(L)'
;MRWADELLVPVPDLGVQLALASVDERLSSFQADLGARRASIWSAPENADEVVSKVAGAFDDSLTTWLDQLPYPIASALWTAESARSVAEQQRAYLHAWEAIVTFHATVLLAASRSDPGSSSETEAAIRQTLHEQHLGIEKASFGTWVVIVEKTSKNLRSALADGDADDEARVRRAFAELGRASIEKLISKDVVEKFKQVNGKRNRWSGHAGYTSEQALRTQVGSLDSDLRELRGLLGNVWSQLVLVRPGSAKRRRDGLVQTAEVAVGTRTPFATREFAVGDHMFEDELYLVRDGSQSPLRLGHFVQLRAAPSSAQFTTYFYNRTEGRSVRMVSYQYGPESELQDDVESLLADFGGLAEA
;
A
#
# COMPACT_ATOMS: atom_id res chain seq x y z
N MET A 1 -21.57 -50.09 21.27
CA MET A 1 -21.39 -48.68 20.87
C MET A 1 -20.04 -48.56 20.19
N ARG A 2 -20.00 -48.35 18.87
CA ARG A 2 -18.77 -47.97 18.14
C ARG A 2 -18.83 -46.45 17.98
N TRP A 3 -17.94 -45.72 18.65
CA TRP A 3 -17.78 -44.27 18.55
C TRP A 3 -16.37 -43.94 18.03
N ALA A 4 -16.00 -44.45 16.86
CA ALA A 4 -14.70 -44.12 16.26
C ALA A 4 -14.63 -44.39 14.74
N ASP A 5 -15.75 -44.34 14.01
CA ASP A 5 -15.71 -44.53 12.57
C ASP A 5 -15.95 -43.17 11.90
N GLU A 6 -14.87 -42.63 11.29
CA GLU A 6 -14.77 -41.42 10.46
C GLU A 6 -14.39 -40.11 11.17
N LEU A 7 -13.10 -39.96 11.45
CA LEU A 7 -12.47 -38.65 11.59
C LEU A 7 -12.32 -38.04 10.18
N LEU A 8 -13.25 -37.16 9.80
CA LEU A 8 -13.09 -36.32 8.62
C LEU A 8 -12.01 -35.29 8.92
N VAL A 9 -10.80 -35.51 8.41
CA VAL A 9 -9.73 -34.51 8.42
C VAL A 9 -9.89 -33.66 7.15
N PRO A 10 -10.37 -32.40 7.26
CA PRO A 10 -10.43 -31.52 6.10
C PRO A 10 -9.00 -31.20 5.68
N VAL A 11 -8.55 -31.82 4.60
CA VAL A 11 -7.30 -31.47 3.92
C VAL A 11 -7.61 -30.60 2.72
N PRO A 12 -6.73 -29.66 2.34
CA PRO A 12 -6.85 -28.93 1.08
C PRO A 12 -6.94 -29.88 -0.11
N ASP A 13 -7.41 -29.43 -1.27
CA ASP A 13 -7.38 -30.28 -2.46
C ASP A 13 -5.93 -30.69 -2.83
N LEU A 14 -5.81 -31.77 -3.61
CA LEU A 14 -4.50 -32.32 -3.98
C LEU A 14 -3.60 -31.30 -4.69
N GLY A 15 -4.17 -30.38 -5.48
CA GLY A 15 -3.41 -29.33 -6.13
C GLY A 15 -2.77 -28.37 -5.13
N VAL A 16 -3.55 -27.92 -4.13
CA VAL A 16 -3.05 -27.09 -3.04
C VAL A 16 -2.03 -27.84 -2.18
N GLN A 17 -2.26 -29.12 -1.88
CA GLN A 17 -1.30 -29.93 -1.11
C GLN A 17 0.06 -30.05 -1.83
N LEU A 18 0.06 -30.31 -3.14
CA LEU A 18 1.28 -30.40 -3.94
C LEU A 18 2.00 -29.04 -4.01
N ALA A 19 1.25 -27.94 -4.17
CA ALA A 19 1.81 -26.60 -4.15
C ALA A 19 2.47 -26.28 -2.79
N LEU A 20 1.80 -26.62 -1.68
CA LEU A 20 2.35 -26.46 -0.33
C LEU A 20 3.61 -27.30 -0.13
N ALA A 21 3.59 -28.57 -0.53
CA ALA A 21 4.75 -29.46 -0.41
C ALA A 21 5.95 -28.95 -1.21
N SER A 22 5.73 -28.44 -2.43
CA SER A 22 6.80 -27.86 -3.25
C SER A 22 7.38 -26.58 -2.64
N VAL A 23 6.53 -25.72 -2.07
CA VAL A 23 6.99 -24.52 -1.35
C VAL A 23 7.76 -24.89 -0.08
N ASP A 24 7.31 -25.90 0.66
CA ASP A 24 7.95 -26.39 1.89
C ASP A 24 9.32 -27.05 1.61
N GLU A 25 9.43 -27.84 0.55
CA GLU A 25 10.71 -28.42 0.11
C GLU A 25 11.72 -27.31 -0.24
N ARG A 26 11.25 -26.26 -0.93
CA ARG A 26 12.08 -25.09 -1.25
C ARG A 26 12.53 -24.35 0.02
N LEU A 27 11.63 -24.12 0.99
CA LEU A 27 12.00 -23.54 2.28
C LEU A 27 13.02 -24.41 3.03
N SER A 28 12.83 -25.72 3.04
CA SER A 28 13.75 -26.69 3.65
C SER A 28 15.14 -26.62 3.02
N SER A 29 15.24 -26.46 1.69
CA SER A 29 16.52 -26.25 1.02
C SER A 29 17.24 -24.99 1.48
N PHE A 30 16.51 -23.87 1.67
CA PHE A 30 17.11 -22.63 2.17
C PHE A 30 17.59 -22.78 3.61
N GLN A 31 16.84 -23.50 4.45
CA GLN A 31 17.26 -23.81 5.82
C GLN A 31 18.53 -24.68 5.84
N ALA A 32 18.61 -25.70 4.99
CA ALA A 32 19.78 -26.56 4.87
C ALA A 32 21.01 -25.76 4.42
N ASP A 33 20.87 -24.90 3.41
CA ASP A 33 21.93 -24.00 2.94
C ASP A 33 22.41 -23.03 4.03
N LEU A 34 21.49 -22.43 4.78
CA LEU A 34 21.82 -21.59 5.93
C LEU A 34 22.53 -22.37 7.03
N GLY A 35 22.07 -23.60 7.30
CA GLY A 35 22.71 -24.52 8.24
C GLY A 35 24.15 -24.83 7.84
N ALA A 36 24.39 -25.13 6.56
CA ALA A 36 25.73 -25.40 6.02
C ALA A 36 26.64 -24.18 6.13
N ARG A 37 26.14 -22.98 5.78
CA ARG A 37 26.89 -21.71 5.91
C ARG A 37 27.20 -21.37 7.37
N ARG A 38 26.27 -21.63 8.29
CA ARG A 38 26.50 -21.45 9.72
C ARG A 38 27.58 -22.42 10.22
N ALA A 39 27.57 -23.68 9.77
CA ALA A 39 28.60 -24.65 10.11
C ALA A 39 29.97 -24.23 9.55
N SER A 40 30.02 -23.67 8.33
CA SER A 40 31.29 -23.25 7.71
C SER A 40 31.99 -22.11 8.46
N ILE A 41 31.24 -21.26 9.16
CA ILE A 41 31.81 -20.20 10.03
C ILE A 41 32.64 -20.83 11.15
N TRP A 42 32.18 -21.94 11.73
CA TRP A 42 32.91 -22.63 12.80
C TRP A 42 34.11 -23.42 12.29
N SER A 43 34.09 -23.88 11.04
CA SER A 43 35.21 -24.60 10.44
C SER A 43 36.26 -23.70 9.79
N ALA A 44 35.90 -22.46 9.41
CA ALA A 44 36.80 -21.47 8.82
C ALA A 44 36.43 -20.04 9.28
N PRO A 45 36.74 -19.67 10.55
CA PRO A 45 36.35 -18.40 11.14
C PRO A 45 36.85 -17.16 10.38
N GLU A 46 37.97 -17.27 9.67
CA GLU A 46 38.56 -16.21 8.85
C GLU A 46 37.67 -15.77 7.67
N ASN A 47 36.71 -16.62 7.26
CA ASN A 47 35.76 -16.32 6.18
C ASN A 47 34.38 -15.88 6.70
N ALA A 48 34.22 -15.68 8.02
CA ALA A 48 32.93 -15.39 8.63
C ALA A 48 32.25 -14.16 8.02
N ASP A 49 33.00 -13.07 7.83
CA ASP A 49 32.46 -11.82 7.27
C ASP A 49 32.01 -11.98 5.81
N GLU A 50 32.73 -12.77 5.01
CA GLU A 50 32.36 -13.07 3.62
C GLU A 50 31.09 -13.94 3.56
N VAL A 51 31.00 -14.95 4.44
CA VAL A 51 29.81 -15.82 4.54
C VAL A 51 28.58 -15.02 4.96
N VAL A 52 28.72 -14.13 5.95
CA VAL A 52 27.65 -13.23 6.39
C VAL A 52 27.26 -12.26 5.28
N SER A 53 28.23 -11.62 4.60
CA SER A 53 27.94 -10.66 3.51
C SER A 53 27.16 -11.29 2.35
N LYS A 54 27.47 -12.54 1.98
CA LYS A 54 26.75 -13.30 0.93
C LYS A 54 25.29 -13.63 1.30
N VAL A 55 24.97 -13.63 2.58
CA VAL A 55 23.64 -13.94 3.10
C VAL A 55 22.89 -12.67 3.48
N ALA A 56 23.60 -11.64 3.94
CA ALA A 56 23.05 -10.38 4.40
C ALA A 56 22.14 -9.71 3.36
N GLY A 57 22.47 -9.79 2.06
CA GLY A 57 21.61 -9.28 0.99
C GLY A 57 20.25 -9.98 0.87
N ALA A 58 20.15 -11.27 1.24
CA ALA A 58 18.89 -12.01 1.27
C ALA A 58 18.04 -11.72 2.51
N PHE A 59 18.67 -11.17 3.55
CA PHE A 59 18.02 -10.71 4.79
C PHE A 59 18.16 -9.21 4.96
N ASP A 60 18.29 -8.48 3.84
CA ASP A 60 18.41 -7.04 3.89
C ASP A 60 17.06 -6.43 4.28
N ASP A 61 16.89 -6.25 5.59
CA ASP A 61 15.76 -5.57 6.20
C ASP A 61 15.92 -4.04 6.16
N SER A 62 16.86 -3.52 5.36
CA SER A 62 16.94 -2.08 5.12
C SER A 62 15.63 -1.53 4.55
N LEU A 63 15.37 -0.27 4.86
CA LEU A 63 14.28 0.49 4.27
C LEU A 63 14.40 0.52 2.74
N THR A 64 15.63 0.61 2.21
CA THR A 64 15.92 0.63 0.77
C THR A 64 15.42 -0.62 0.05
N THR A 65 15.63 -1.82 0.61
CA THR A 65 15.11 -3.06 0.02
C THR A 65 13.59 -3.16 0.13
N TRP A 66 12.98 -2.56 1.16
CA TRP A 66 11.52 -2.46 1.25
C TRP A 66 10.95 -1.52 0.19
N LEU A 67 11.64 -0.43 -0.18
CA LEU A 67 11.18 0.48 -1.23
C LEU A 67 10.89 -0.25 -2.54
N ASP A 68 11.72 -1.20 -2.93
CA ASP A 68 11.58 -2.01 -4.15
C ASP A 68 10.33 -2.91 -4.16
N GLN A 69 9.62 -3.02 -3.03
CA GLN A 69 8.38 -3.79 -2.89
C GLN A 69 7.14 -2.90 -2.75
N LEU A 70 7.32 -1.58 -2.61
CA LEU A 70 6.24 -0.64 -2.37
C LEU A 70 5.69 -0.06 -3.68
N PRO A 71 4.40 0.29 -3.72
CA PRO A 71 3.83 1.04 -4.83
C PRO A 71 4.64 2.33 -5.05
N TYR A 72 4.91 2.67 -6.31
CA TYR A 72 5.75 3.82 -6.68
C TYR A 72 5.37 5.13 -5.95
N PRO A 73 4.08 5.49 -5.80
CA PRO A 73 3.66 6.64 -4.98
C PRO A 73 4.29 6.72 -3.58
N ILE A 74 4.37 5.58 -2.90
CA ILE A 74 4.92 5.49 -1.55
C ILE A 74 6.45 5.44 -1.61
N ALA A 75 6.99 4.56 -2.46
CA ALA A 75 8.43 4.32 -2.56
C ALA A 75 9.19 5.61 -2.89
N SER A 76 8.67 6.40 -3.83
CA SER A 76 9.26 7.66 -4.26
C SER A 76 9.18 8.79 -3.21
N ALA A 77 8.11 8.85 -2.41
CA ALA A 77 7.99 9.79 -1.30
C ALA A 77 8.97 9.45 -0.17
N LEU A 78 9.10 8.15 0.15
CA LEU A 78 10.11 7.68 1.11
C LEU A 78 11.53 7.92 0.61
N TRP A 79 11.80 7.68 -0.67
CA TRP A 79 13.10 7.97 -1.27
C TRP A 79 13.50 9.44 -1.16
N THR A 80 12.53 10.35 -1.24
CA THR A 80 12.75 11.79 -1.02
C THR A 80 13.21 12.06 0.42
N ALA A 81 12.70 11.31 1.41
CA ALA A 81 13.16 11.39 2.79
C ALA A 81 14.57 10.80 2.97
N GLU A 82 14.84 9.63 2.37
CA GLU A 82 16.15 8.97 2.44
C GLU A 82 17.28 9.78 1.78
N SER A 83 16.94 10.56 0.74
CA SER A 83 17.90 11.34 -0.05
C SER A 83 18.01 12.82 0.37
N ALA A 84 17.32 13.23 1.44
CA ALA A 84 17.34 14.60 1.94
C ALA A 84 18.74 15.03 2.40
N ARG A 85 19.11 16.30 2.17
CA ARG A 85 20.48 16.80 2.41
C ARG A 85 20.71 17.32 3.82
N SER A 86 19.64 17.63 4.54
CA SER A 86 19.69 18.10 5.93
C SER A 86 18.66 17.37 6.79
N VAL A 87 18.91 17.29 8.09
CA VAL A 87 17.99 16.64 9.04
C VAL A 87 16.62 17.33 9.06
N ALA A 88 16.58 18.65 8.89
CA ALA A 88 15.33 19.41 8.82
C ALA A 88 14.50 19.06 7.59
N GLU A 89 15.14 18.95 6.42
CA GLU A 89 14.48 18.48 5.20
C GLU A 89 14.04 17.03 5.33
N GLN A 90 14.89 16.17 5.90
CA GLN A 90 14.60 14.75 6.12
C GLN A 90 13.36 14.57 7.02
N GLN A 91 13.29 15.30 8.12
CA GLN A 91 12.14 15.27 9.03
C GLN A 91 10.85 15.64 8.31
N ARG A 92 10.87 16.72 7.52
CA ARG A 92 9.70 17.17 6.75
C ARG A 92 9.32 16.15 5.68
N ALA A 93 10.30 15.62 4.97
CA ALA A 93 10.10 14.63 3.92
C ALA A 93 9.52 13.32 4.48
N TYR A 94 9.94 12.86 5.67
CA TYR A 94 9.28 11.72 6.32
C TYR A 94 7.83 11.99 6.67
N LEU A 95 7.50 13.18 7.21
CA LEU A 95 6.09 13.53 7.48
C LEU A 95 5.25 13.51 6.21
N HIS A 96 5.78 14.03 5.10
CA HIS A 96 5.13 13.96 3.79
C HIS A 96 5.02 12.52 3.26
N ALA A 97 6.05 11.68 3.44
CA ALA A 97 6.01 10.28 3.05
C ALA A 97 4.94 9.51 3.84
N TRP A 98 4.76 9.81 5.12
CA TRP A 98 3.66 9.27 5.91
C TRP A 98 2.29 9.73 5.40
N GLU A 99 2.15 11.00 5.02
CA GLU A 99 0.91 11.48 4.41
C GLU A 99 0.64 10.80 3.07
N ALA A 100 1.67 10.54 2.26
CA ALA A 100 1.60 9.75 1.03
C ALA A 100 1.11 8.32 1.28
N ILE A 101 1.67 7.64 2.29
CA ILE A 101 1.27 6.29 2.71
C ILE A 101 -0.20 6.27 3.11
N VAL A 102 -0.63 7.17 4.00
CA VAL A 102 -2.01 7.17 4.49
C VAL A 102 -2.99 7.55 3.39
N THR A 103 -2.65 8.51 2.52
CA THR A 103 -3.50 8.90 1.37
C THR A 103 -3.64 7.75 0.37
N PHE A 104 -2.53 7.08 0.03
CA PHE A 104 -2.56 5.92 -0.86
C PHE A 104 -3.38 4.79 -0.25
N HIS A 105 -3.16 4.46 1.03
CA HIS A 105 -3.91 3.44 1.74
C HIS A 105 -5.41 3.75 1.80
N ALA A 106 -5.77 5.01 2.09
CA ALA A 106 -7.16 5.50 2.06
C ALA A 106 -7.79 5.31 0.67
N THR A 107 -7.06 5.66 -0.38
CA THR A 107 -7.49 5.52 -1.79
C THR A 107 -7.79 4.07 -2.14
N VAL A 108 -6.92 3.14 -1.71
CA VAL A 108 -7.11 1.70 -1.90
C VAL A 108 -8.35 1.19 -1.17
N LEU A 109 -8.53 1.59 0.10
CA LEU A 109 -9.68 1.15 0.89
C LEU A 109 -11.00 1.71 0.34
N LEU A 110 -11.03 2.98 -0.08
CA LEU A 110 -12.21 3.57 -0.72
C LEU A 110 -12.54 2.86 -2.03
N ALA A 111 -11.54 2.60 -2.87
CA ALA A 111 -11.72 1.86 -4.11
C ALA A 111 -12.33 0.47 -3.84
N ALA A 112 -11.79 -0.27 -2.87
CA ALA A 112 -12.33 -1.57 -2.49
C ALA A 112 -13.77 -1.46 -1.96
N SER A 113 -14.05 -0.50 -1.07
CA SER A 113 -15.39 -0.29 -0.52
C SER A 113 -16.44 0.12 -1.56
N ARG A 114 -16.03 0.73 -2.67
CA ARG A 114 -16.89 1.17 -3.78
C ARG A 114 -17.01 0.15 -4.91
N SER A 115 -16.19 -0.90 -4.90
CA SER A 115 -16.18 -1.91 -5.96
C SER A 115 -17.48 -2.72 -6.03
N ASP A 116 -18.26 -2.77 -4.95
CA ASP A 116 -19.59 -3.36 -4.92
C ASP A 116 -20.68 -2.27 -4.90
N PRO A 117 -21.60 -2.25 -5.87
CA PRO A 117 -22.67 -1.25 -5.93
C PRO A 117 -23.52 -1.21 -4.66
N GLY A 118 -23.59 -0.04 -4.02
CA GLY A 118 -24.42 0.20 -2.83
C GLY A 118 -23.70 -0.05 -1.49
N SER A 119 -22.58 -0.78 -1.46
CA SER A 119 -21.86 -1.12 -0.23
C SER A 119 -21.12 0.06 0.42
N SER A 120 -20.80 1.12 -0.33
CA SER A 120 -20.03 2.25 0.17
C SER A 120 -20.86 3.31 0.90
N SER A 121 -22.17 3.39 0.64
CA SER A 121 -23.00 4.53 1.05
C SER A 121 -23.02 4.78 2.56
N GLU A 122 -23.24 3.73 3.35
CA GLU A 122 -23.22 3.81 4.82
C GLU A 122 -21.83 4.15 5.36
N THR A 123 -20.78 3.59 4.76
CA THR A 123 -19.39 3.86 5.12
C THR A 123 -19.01 5.31 4.84
N GLU A 124 -19.38 5.84 3.68
CA GLU A 124 -19.13 7.23 3.29
C GLU A 124 -19.94 8.21 4.16
N ALA A 125 -21.19 7.88 4.50
CA ALA A 125 -21.97 8.66 5.45
C ALA A 125 -21.30 8.71 6.84
N ALA A 126 -20.78 7.57 7.33
CA ALA A 126 -20.06 7.50 8.60
C ALA A 126 -18.71 8.24 8.55
N ILE A 127 -18.02 8.25 7.41
CA ILE A 127 -16.82 9.07 7.18
C ILE A 127 -17.18 10.54 7.28
N ARG A 128 -18.17 11.00 6.49
CA ARG A 128 -18.60 12.40 6.45
C ARG A 128 -19.00 12.90 7.83
N GLN A 129 -19.80 12.12 8.56
CA GLN A 129 -20.21 12.45 9.91
C GLN A 129 -19.00 12.68 10.83
N THR A 130 -18.03 11.77 10.83
CA THR A 130 -16.86 11.89 11.69
C THR A 130 -15.91 13.00 11.25
N LEU A 131 -15.79 13.28 9.95
CA LEU A 131 -15.04 14.44 9.46
C LEU A 131 -15.67 15.74 9.99
N HIS A 132 -16.99 15.88 9.86
CA HIS A 132 -17.73 17.04 10.38
C HIS A 132 -17.57 17.19 11.90
N GLU A 133 -17.72 16.11 12.67
CA GLU A 133 -17.51 16.11 14.13
C GLU A 133 -16.10 16.53 14.55
N GLN A 134 -15.10 16.31 13.69
CA GLN A 134 -13.69 16.68 13.93
C GLN A 134 -13.30 18.01 13.26
N HIS A 135 -14.24 18.74 12.67
CA HIS A 135 -14.00 19.96 11.90
C HIS A 135 -12.99 19.75 10.75
N LEU A 136 -13.06 18.58 10.12
CA LEU A 136 -12.31 18.20 8.93
C LEU A 136 -13.27 18.14 7.74
N GLY A 137 -12.73 18.24 6.53
CA GLY A 137 -13.48 18.10 5.28
C GLY A 137 -12.63 17.46 4.19
N ILE A 138 -13.28 16.89 3.18
CA ILE A 138 -12.57 16.33 2.02
C ILE A 138 -12.15 17.45 1.05
N GLU A 139 -12.85 18.57 1.05
CA GLU A 139 -12.56 19.77 0.23
C GLU A 139 -11.21 20.38 0.60
N LYS A 140 -10.73 20.16 1.83
CA LYS A 140 -9.39 20.50 2.30
C LYS A 140 -8.81 19.31 3.05
N ALA A 141 -8.41 18.30 2.30
CA ALA A 141 -7.86 17.07 2.86
C ALA A 141 -6.54 17.35 3.59
N SER A 142 -6.49 16.88 4.82
CA SER A 142 -5.29 16.85 5.66
C SER A 142 -4.91 15.40 5.95
N PHE A 143 -3.72 15.18 6.50
CA PHE A 143 -3.36 13.90 7.13
C PHE A 143 -4.52 13.34 7.99
N GLY A 144 -5.13 14.17 8.85
CA GLY A 144 -6.26 13.75 9.69
C GLY A 144 -7.48 13.29 8.91
N THR A 145 -7.80 13.94 7.79
CA THR A 145 -8.89 13.55 6.89
C THR A 145 -8.68 12.12 6.38
N TRP A 146 -7.47 11.82 5.89
CA TRP A 146 -7.15 10.49 5.38
C TRP A 146 -7.14 9.41 6.48
N VAL A 147 -6.70 9.74 7.70
CA VAL A 147 -6.77 8.82 8.84
C VAL A 147 -8.21 8.44 9.17
N VAL A 148 -9.14 9.40 9.15
CA VAL A 148 -10.58 9.13 9.38
C VAL A 148 -11.13 8.20 8.30
N ILE A 149 -10.80 8.44 7.03
CA ILE A 149 -11.21 7.58 5.91
C ILE A 149 -10.70 6.15 6.12
N VAL A 150 -9.40 5.98 6.43
CA VAL A 150 -8.81 4.67 6.69
C VAL A 150 -9.51 3.97 7.86
N GLU A 151 -9.73 4.68 8.96
CA GLU A 151 -10.37 4.12 10.16
C GLU A 151 -11.77 3.58 9.88
N LYS A 152 -12.63 4.39 9.25
CA LYS A 152 -14.04 4.03 9.03
C LYS A 152 -14.17 2.93 7.99
N THR A 153 -13.43 3.04 6.89
CA THR A 153 -13.46 2.02 5.83
C THR A 153 -12.91 0.68 6.35
N SER A 154 -11.80 0.71 7.09
CA SER A 154 -11.25 -0.50 7.72
C SER A 154 -12.22 -1.12 8.72
N LYS A 155 -12.94 -0.31 9.50
CA LYS A 155 -13.95 -0.81 10.44
C LYS A 155 -15.07 -1.55 9.71
N ASN A 156 -15.62 -0.96 8.65
CA ASN A 156 -16.70 -1.58 7.88
C ASN A 156 -16.24 -2.90 7.23
N LEU A 157 -15.10 -2.90 6.53
CA LEU A 157 -14.55 -4.10 5.89
C LEU A 157 -14.25 -5.22 6.89
N ARG A 158 -13.77 -4.89 8.10
CA ARG A 158 -13.56 -5.88 9.16
C ARG A 158 -14.86 -6.48 9.67
N SER A 159 -15.91 -5.68 9.79
CA SER A 159 -17.23 -6.19 10.18
C SER A 159 -17.73 -7.21 9.17
N ALA A 160 -17.66 -6.89 7.87
CA ALA A 160 -18.03 -7.83 6.81
C ALA A 160 -17.23 -9.16 6.84
N LEU A 161 -15.95 -9.13 7.23
CA LEU A 161 -15.15 -10.36 7.38
C LEU A 161 -15.37 -11.11 8.69
N ALA A 162 -15.90 -10.44 9.72
CA ALA A 162 -16.08 -11.02 11.06
C ALA A 162 -17.38 -11.83 11.17
N ASP A 163 -18.39 -11.49 10.36
CA ASP A 163 -19.72 -12.10 10.42
C ASP A 163 -19.71 -13.57 9.96
N GLY A 164 -18.61 -14.01 9.33
CA GLY A 164 -18.39 -15.43 8.97
C GLY A 164 -19.23 -15.89 7.78
N ASP A 165 -19.94 -14.97 7.12
CA ASP A 165 -20.68 -15.23 5.90
C ASP A 165 -19.70 -15.41 4.72
N ALA A 166 -19.82 -16.54 4.03
CA ALA A 166 -18.97 -16.89 2.90
C ALA A 166 -19.18 -15.93 1.72
N ASP A 167 -20.38 -15.39 1.55
CA ASP A 167 -20.70 -14.44 0.47
C ASP A 167 -20.06 -13.07 0.76
N ASP A 168 -20.08 -12.63 2.02
CA ASP A 168 -19.39 -11.42 2.47
C ASP A 168 -17.88 -11.54 2.32
N GLU A 169 -17.29 -12.69 2.73
CA GLU A 169 -15.86 -12.95 2.54
C GLU A 169 -15.51 -12.95 1.05
N ALA A 170 -16.28 -13.64 0.20
CA ALA A 170 -16.05 -13.68 -1.24
C ALA A 170 -16.14 -12.29 -1.88
N ARG A 171 -17.12 -11.48 -1.47
CA ARG A 171 -17.28 -10.10 -1.91
C ARG A 171 -16.07 -9.25 -1.54
N VAL A 172 -15.66 -9.25 -0.27
CA VAL A 172 -14.50 -8.48 0.19
C VAL A 172 -13.23 -8.94 -0.52
N ARG A 173 -13.03 -10.25 -0.72
CA ARG A 173 -11.89 -10.74 -1.48
C ARG A 173 -11.90 -10.25 -2.92
N ARG A 174 -13.05 -10.30 -3.62
CA ARG A 174 -13.18 -9.76 -4.98
C ARG A 174 -12.83 -8.28 -5.04
N ALA A 175 -13.25 -7.48 -4.06
CA ALA A 175 -12.94 -6.06 -3.95
C ALA A 175 -11.43 -5.76 -3.84
N PHE A 176 -10.63 -6.72 -3.37
CA PHE A 176 -9.16 -6.62 -3.29
C PHE A 176 -8.46 -7.48 -4.35
N ALA A 177 -9.01 -7.61 -5.56
CA ALA A 177 -8.43 -8.43 -6.63
C ALA A 177 -8.13 -9.88 -6.19
N GLU A 178 -9.06 -10.45 -5.41
CA GLU A 178 -9.01 -11.80 -4.85
C GLU A 178 -7.83 -12.07 -3.91
N LEU A 179 -7.31 -11.02 -3.29
CA LEU A 179 -6.30 -11.12 -2.25
C LEU A 179 -6.76 -12.08 -1.14
N GLY A 180 -5.81 -12.82 -0.56
CA GLY A 180 -6.10 -13.74 0.54
C GLY A 180 -6.59 -13.01 1.78
N ARG A 181 -7.52 -13.63 2.52
CA ARG A 181 -8.10 -13.08 3.76
C ARG A 181 -7.06 -12.52 4.73
N ALA A 182 -6.01 -13.28 5.03
CA ALA A 182 -4.95 -12.86 5.94
C ALA A 182 -4.21 -11.59 5.47
N SER A 183 -4.06 -11.39 4.16
CA SER A 183 -3.44 -10.19 3.59
C SER A 183 -4.40 -8.99 3.65
N ILE A 184 -5.70 -9.21 3.44
CA ILE A 184 -6.73 -8.16 3.60
C ILE A 184 -6.80 -7.73 5.07
N GLU A 185 -6.84 -8.67 6.00
CA GLU A 185 -6.91 -8.40 7.45
C GLU A 185 -5.74 -7.52 7.93
N LYS A 186 -4.55 -7.65 7.34
CA LYS A 186 -3.41 -6.75 7.60
C LYS A 186 -3.69 -5.31 7.15
N LEU A 187 -4.22 -5.11 5.93
CA LEU A 187 -4.55 -3.79 5.38
C LEU A 187 -5.59 -3.06 6.22
N ILE A 188 -6.57 -3.79 6.76
CA ILE A 188 -7.69 -3.22 7.53
C ILE A 188 -7.51 -3.37 9.05
N SER A 189 -6.32 -3.75 9.53
CA SER A 189 -6.07 -4.06 10.94
C SER A 189 -6.24 -2.84 11.85
N LYS A 190 -6.57 -3.08 13.13
CA LYS A 190 -6.68 -1.99 14.12
C LYS A 190 -5.31 -1.35 14.38
N ASP A 191 -4.26 -2.16 14.32
CA ASP A 191 -2.89 -1.73 14.60
C ASP A 191 -2.35 -0.78 13.53
N VAL A 192 -2.67 -1.01 12.25
CA VAL A 192 -2.33 -0.06 11.16
C VAL A 192 -3.04 1.28 11.36
N VAL A 193 -4.35 1.25 11.68
CA VAL A 193 -5.13 2.47 11.97
C VAL A 193 -4.52 3.23 13.15
N GLU A 194 -4.19 2.52 14.22
CA GLU A 194 -3.59 3.10 15.43
C GLU A 194 -2.21 3.69 15.12
N LYS A 195 -1.38 3.02 14.32
CA LYS A 195 -0.10 3.56 13.86
C LYS A 195 -0.28 4.88 13.10
N PHE A 196 -1.23 4.96 12.18
CA PHE A 196 -1.52 6.20 11.47
C PHE A 196 -2.00 7.32 12.39
N LYS A 197 -2.84 7.02 13.39
CA LYS A 197 -3.26 8.00 14.41
C LYS A 197 -2.08 8.51 15.24
N GLN A 198 -1.18 7.62 15.66
CA GLN A 198 0.02 8.00 16.42
C GLN A 198 0.93 8.95 15.63
N VAL A 199 1.17 8.66 14.35
CA VAL A 199 1.98 9.51 13.47
C VAL A 199 1.30 10.84 13.20
N ASN A 200 -0.02 10.86 12.97
CA ASN A 200 -0.79 12.11 12.85
C ASN A 200 -0.66 12.97 14.12
N GLY A 201 -0.71 12.34 15.29
CA GLY A 201 -0.45 13.02 16.58
C GLY A 201 0.96 13.59 16.68
N LYS A 202 1.99 12.85 16.23
CA LYS A 202 3.39 13.34 16.14
C LYS A 202 3.47 14.56 15.21
N ARG A 203 2.91 14.46 14.00
CA ARG A 203 2.87 15.55 13.01
C ARG A 203 2.25 16.81 13.59
N ASN A 204 1.09 16.71 14.24
CA ASN A 204 0.38 17.86 14.79
C ASN A 204 1.16 18.52 15.93
N ARG A 205 1.79 17.73 16.81
CA ARG A 205 2.65 18.26 17.88
C ARG A 205 3.89 18.97 17.34
N TRP A 206 4.55 18.40 16.33
CA TRP A 206 5.81 18.92 15.82
C TRP A 206 5.65 20.05 14.81
N SER A 207 4.55 20.06 14.04
CA SER A 207 4.31 21.08 13.00
C SER A 207 3.46 22.26 13.49
N GLY A 208 2.58 22.05 14.49
CA GLY A 208 1.60 23.04 14.93
C GLY A 208 2.06 24.00 16.04
N HIS A 209 3.10 23.64 16.80
CA HIS A 209 3.49 24.38 18.02
C HIS A 209 5.00 24.53 18.25
N ALA A 210 5.83 24.28 17.24
CA ALA A 210 7.28 24.32 17.43
C ALA A 210 7.84 25.74 17.28
N GLY A 211 8.44 26.26 18.36
CA GLY A 211 9.47 27.30 18.27
C GLY A 211 10.74 26.74 17.62
N TYR A 212 11.88 27.41 17.82
CA TYR A 212 13.16 26.91 17.29
C TYR A 212 13.44 25.48 17.76
N THR A 213 13.54 24.53 16.83
CA THR A 213 13.83 23.13 17.12
C THR A 213 15.30 22.85 16.84
N SER A 214 16.02 22.33 17.83
CA SER A 214 17.44 22.00 17.67
C SER A 214 17.63 20.84 16.70
N GLU A 215 18.80 20.78 16.05
CA GLU A 215 19.13 19.67 15.16
C GLU A 215 19.09 18.31 15.87
N GLN A 216 19.51 18.25 17.13
CA GLN A 216 19.41 17.03 17.94
C GLN A 216 17.96 16.58 18.12
N ALA A 217 17.03 17.51 18.39
CA ALA A 217 15.60 17.19 18.48
C ALA A 217 15.04 16.71 17.14
N LEU A 218 15.46 17.32 16.02
CA LEU A 218 15.07 16.86 14.67
C LEU A 218 15.58 15.44 14.39
N ARG A 219 16.82 15.10 14.75
CA ARG A 219 17.35 13.73 14.60
C ARG A 219 16.54 12.72 15.42
N THR A 220 16.13 13.07 16.64
CA THR A 220 15.25 12.23 17.45
C THR A 220 13.87 12.04 16.80
N GLN A 221 13.30 13.10 16.21
CA GLN A 221 12.03 13.00 15.48
C GLN A 221 12.15 12.10 14.25
N VAL A 222 13.22 12.27 13.45
CA VAL A 222 13.54 11.42 12.30
C VAL A 222 13.65 9.95 12.72
N GLY A 223 14.46 9.64 13.74
CA GLY A 223 14.60 8.27 14.24
C GLY A 223 13.27 7.69 14.75
N SER A 224 12.39 8.53 15.29
CA SER A 224 11.04 8.10 15.70
C SER A 224 10.14 7.76 14.52
N LEU A 225 10.19 8.54 13.42
CA LEU A 225 9.42 8.28 12.20
C LEU A 225 9.92 7.05 11.44
N ASP A 226 11.24 6.85 11.41
CA ASP A 226 11.88 5.65 10.84
C ASP A 226 11.50 4.39 11.63
N SER A 227 11.49 4.46 12.98
CA SER A 227 10.99 3.36 13.82
C SER A 227 9.53 3.03 13.53
N ASP A 228 8.67 4.05 13.41
CA ASP A 228 7.27 3.84 13.04
C ASP A 228 7.12 3.16 11.68
N LEU A 229 8.01 3.43 10.71
CA LEU A 229 7.98 2.83 9.38
C LEU A 229 8.34 1.35 9.43
N ARG A 230 9.34 0.99 10.25
CA ARG A 230 9.69 -0.43 10.49
C ARG A 230 8.55 -1.19 11.15
N GLU A 231 7.87 -0.57 12.12
CA GLU A 231 6.69 -1.16 12.74
C GLU A 231 5.56 -1.34 11.71
N LEU A 232 5.29 -0.32 10.87
CA LEU A 232 4.30 -0.42 9.81
C LEU A 232 4.64 -1.54 8.80
N ARG A 233 5.91 -1.67 8.40
CA ARG A 233 6.39 -2.79 7.58
C ARG A 233 6.09 -4.13 8.24
N GLY A 234 6.29 -4.25 9.55
CA GLY A 234 5.95 -5.46 10.31
C GLY A 234 4.45 -5.79 10.27
N LEU A 235 3.60 -4.77 10.41
CA LEU A 235 2.13 -4.92 10.37
C LEU A 235 1.61 -5.31 8.98
N LEU A 236 2.11 -4.65 7.93
CA LEU A 236 1.66 -4.87 6.55
C LEU A 236 2.33 -6.10 5.90
N GLY A 237 3.53 -6.46 6.34
CA GLY A 237 4.34 -7.52 5.71
C GLY A 237 4.54 -7.26 4.22
N ASN A 238 4.33 -8.30 3.40
CA ASN A 238 4.53 -8.27 1.95
C ASN A 238 3.23 -8.04 1.15
N VAL A 239 2.19 -7.45 1.75
CA VAL A 239 0.88 -7.31 1.08
C VAL A 239 0.99 -6.53 -0.24
N TRP A 240 1.78 -5.45 -0.28
CA TRP A 240 2.00 -4.66 -1.49
C TRP A 240 2.75 -5.40 -2.60
N SER A 241 3.49 -6.47 -2.26
CA SER A 241 4.10 -7.35 -3.27
C SER A 241 3.10 -8.33 -3.87
N GLN A 242 2.01 -8.63 -3.16
CA GLN A 242 0.92 -9.50 -3.64
C GLN A 242 -0.12 -8.72 -4.46
N LEU A 243 -0.29 -7.44 -4.16
CA LEU A 243 -1.24 -6.55 -4.79
C LEU A 243 -0.47 -5.43 -5.52
N VAL A 244 -0.15 -5.70 -6.78
CA VAL A 244 0.83 -4.92 -7.55
C VAL A 244 0.17 -3.70 -8.19
N LEU A 245 0.75 -2.52 -8.00
CA LEU A 245 0.31 -1.31 -8.69
C LEU A 245 0.75 -1.33 -10.15
N VAL A 246 -0.19 -1.12 -11.06
CA VAL A 246 0.05 -1.12 -12.51
C VAL A 246 -0.60 0.06 -13.21
N ARG A 247 0.02 0.45 -14.33
CA ARG A 247 -0.56 1.32 -15.36
C ARG A 247 -0.89 0.45 -16.58
N PRO A 248 -2.18 0.24 -16.89
CA PRO A 248 -2.57 -0.63 -17.97
C PRO A 248 -2.13 -0.11 -19.33
N GLY A 249 -1.77 -1.02 -20.23
CA GLY A 249 -1.60 -0.75 -21.65
C GLY A 249 -2.47 -1.71 -22.46
N SER A 250 -1.94 -2.18 -23.59
CA SER A 250 -2.68 -3.00 -24.54
C SER A 250 -3.25 -4.28 -23.94
N ALA A 251 -4.47 -4.64 -24.32
CA ALA A 251 -5.11 -5.90 -23.96
C ALA A 251 -5.28 -6.84 -25.16
N LYS A 252 -5.24 -8.15 -24.90
CA LYS A 252 -5.45 -9.21 -25.89
C LYS A 252 -6.40 -10.25 -25.32
N ARG A 253 -7.41 -10.64 -26.09
CA ARG A 253 -8.28 -11.76 -25.73
C ARG A 253 -7.63 -13.07 -26.16
N ARG A 254 -7.48 -14.01 -25.22
CA ARG A 254 -7.05 -15.39 -25.47
C ARG A 254 -8.24 -16.34 -25.27
N ARG A 255 -8.07 -17.62 -25.63
CA ARG A 255 -9.15 -18.63 -25.48
C ARG A 255 -9.51 -18.90 -24.02
N ASP A 256 -8.56 -18.66 -23.12
CA ASP A 256 -8.58 -18.91 -21.69
C ASP A 256 -8.84 -17.65 -20.84
N GLY A 257 -8.98 -16.47 -21.45
CA GLY A 257 -9.29 -15.23 -20.72
C GLY A 257 -8.79 -13.96 -21.40
N LEU A 258 -8.78 -12.86 -20.64
CA LEU A 258 -8.19 -11.60 -21.05
C LEU A 258 -6.75 -11.52 -20.52
N VAL A 259 -5.80 -11.16 -21.38
CA VAL A 259 -4.44 -10.84 -20.96
C VAL A 259 -4.19 -9.38 -21.22
N GLN A 260 -3.76 -8.65 -20.20
CA GLN A 260 -3.43 -7.24 -20.31
C GLN A 260 -1.96 -7.00 -20.02
N THR A 261 -1.30 -6.32 -20.96
CA THR A 261 0.06 -5.83 -20.79
C THR A 261 -0.01 -4.53 -19.98
N ALA A 262 0.77 -4.43 -18.91
CA ALA A 262 0.77 -3.26 -18.03
C ALA A 262 2.18 -2.93 -17.52
N GLU A 263 2.45 -1.66 -17.29
CA GLU A 263 3.65 -1.17 -16.62
C GLU A 263 3.53 -1.39 -15.11
N VAL A 264 4.54 -1.99 -14.50
CA VAL A 264 4.59 -2.29 -13.06
C VAL A 264 5.15 -1.08 -12.30
N ALA A 265 4.27 -0.31 -11.67
CA ALA A 265 4.58 0.92 -10.95
C ALA A 265 4.97 0.63 -9.49
N VAL A 266 6.08 -0.08 -9.29
CA VAL A 266 6.62 -0.49 -7.98
C VAL A 266 8.08 -0.05 -7.86
N GLY A 267 8.52 0.26 -6.64
CA GLY A 267 9.90 0.69 -6.38
C GLY A 267 10.14 2.16 -6.68
N THR A 268 11.41 2.55 -6.78
CA THR A 268 11.84 3.94 -7.05
C THR A 268 12.31 4.15 -8.49
N ARG A 269 12.44 3.07 -9.27
CA ARG A 269 13.06 3.10 -10.60
C ARG A 269 12.03 3.36 -11.69
N THR A 270 12.41 4.21 -12.66
CA THR A 270 11.69 4.45 -13.92
C THR A 270 12.69 4.40 -15.07
N PRO A 271 12.29 4.03 -16.31
CA PRO A 271 10.94 3.63 -16.73
C PRO A 271 10.48 2.31 -16.08
N PHE A 272 9.16 2.09 -16.02
CA PHE A 272 8.59 0.91 -15.39
C PHE A 272 8.73 -0.32 -16.29
N ALA A 273 9.01 -1.48 -15.68
CA ALA A 273 9.04 -2.73 -16.42
C ALA A 273 7.61 -3.12 -16.83
N THR A 274 7.46 -3.60 -18.06
CA THR A 274 6.18 -4.09 -18.57
C THR A 274 6.02 -5.58 -18.28
N ARG A 275 4.83 -6.01 -17.87
CA ARG A 275 4.48 -7.42 -17.65
C ARG A 275 3.08 -7.73 -18.20
N GLU A 276 2.84 -8.98 -18.60
CA GLU A 276 1.49 -9.47 -18.92
C GLU A 276 0.80 -9.97 -17.64
N PHE A 277 -0.50 -9.69 -17.52
CA PHE A 277 -1.36 -10.15 -16.43
C PHE A 277 -2.59 -10.84 -17.01
N ALA A 278 -2.89 -12.04 -16.51
CA ALA A 278 -4.17 -12.68 -16.77
C ALA A 278 -5.24 -12.04 -15.87
N VAL A 279 -6.29 -11.48 -16.47
CA VAL A 279 -7.37 -10.79 -15.77
C VAL A 279 -8.74 -11.21 -16.31
N GLY A 280 -9.80 -11.05 -15.52
CA GLY A 280 -11.18 -11.27 -15.98
C GLY A 280 -11.76 -10.03 -16.66
N ASP A 281 -11.53 -8.87 -16.06
CA ASP A 281 -12.04 -7.57 -16.51
C ASP A 281 -10.95 -6.70 -17.16
N HIS A 282 -11.37 -5.86 -18.11
CA HIS A 282 -10.48 -4.93 -18.80
C HIS A 282 -10.13 -3.73 -17.93
N MET A 283 -8.84 -3.36 -17.90
CA MET A 283 -8.35 -2.16 -17.23
C MET A 283 -8.19 -1.01 -18.23
N PHE A 284 -8.53 0.22 -17.86
CA PHE A 284 -8.43 1.38 -18.74
C PHE A 284 -7.02 2.00 -18.73
N GLU A 285 -6.50 2.43 -19.89
CA GLU A 285 -5.09 2.81 -20.11
C GLU A 285 -4.62 4.06 -19.34
N ASP A 286 -5.53 4.94 -18.90
CA ASP A 286 -5.23 6.19 -18.18
C ASP A 286 -5.45 6.12 -16.66
N GLU A 287 -5.67 4.91 -16.15
CA GLU A 287 -6.08 4.67 -14.78
C GLU A 287 -5.02 3.88 -14.01
N LEU A 288 -5.07 3.96 -12.68
CA LEU A 288 -4.24 3.14 -11.81
C LEU A 288 -5.01 1.94 -11.30
N TYR A 289 -4.37 0.77 -11.33
CA TYR A 289 -4.95 -0.46 -10.85
C TYR A 289 -4.04 -1.16 -9.87
N LEU A 290 -4.64 -1.80 -8.88
CA LEU A 290 -4.03 -2.82 -8.05
C LEU A 290 -4.47 -4.19 -8.57
N VAL A 291 -3.51 -5.03 -8.94
CA VAL A 291 -3.77 -6.30 -9.62
C VAL A 291 -2.98 -7.46 -9.01
N ARG A 292 -3.60 -8.64 -9.03
CA ARG A 292 -2.95 -9.93 -8.79
C ARG A 292 -3.04 -10.73 -10.09
N ASP A 293 -1.95 -11.37 -10.49
CA ASP A 293 -1.98 -12.20 -11.70
C ASP A 293 -2.99 -13.34 -11.53
N GLY A 294 -3.88 -13.49 -12.51
CA GLY A 294 -5.01 -14.41 -12.47
C GLY A 294 -6.28 -13.87 -11.80
N SER A 295 -6.30 -12.62 -11.30
CA SER A 295 -7.49 -12.06 -10.66
C SER A 295 -8.61 -11.76 -11.65
N GLN A 296 -9.86 -12.10 -11.33
CA GLN A 296 -10.99 -11.75 -12.20
C GLN A 296 -11.23 -10.25 -12.25
N SER A 297 -11.21 -9.56 -11.10
CA SER A 297 -11.52 -8.13 -11.04
C SER A 297 -10.35 -7.34 -10.47
N PRO A 298 -9.51 -6.72 -11.33
CA PRO A 298 -8.50 -5.76 -10.91
C PRO A 298 -9.13 -4.58 -10.17
N LEU A 299 -8.46 -4.08 -9.13
CA LEU A 299 -8.97 -2.98 -8.32
C LEU A 299 -8.57 -1.63 -8.94
N ARG A 300 -9.51 -0.94 -9.59
CA ARG A 300 -9.31 0.43 -10.08
C ARG A 300 -9.20 1.41 -8.90
N LEU A 301 -8.13 2.20 -8.87
CA LEU A 301 -7.96 3.26 -7.88
C LEU A 301 -8.65 4.54 -8.34
N GLY A 302 -9.20 5.29 -7.38
CA GLY A 302 -9.68 6.66 -7.63
C GLY A 302 -8.52 7.65 -7.81
N HIS A 303 -8.82 8.83 -8.34
CA HIS A 303 -7.81 9.82 -8.74
C HIS A 303 -7.28 10.70 -7.61
N PHE A 304 -7.48 10.31 -6.34
CA PHE A 304 -6.82 10.95 -5.19
C PHE A 304 -5.30 10.76 -5.20
N VAL A 305 -4.80 9.76 -5.95
CA VAL A 305 -3.39 9.57 -6.26
C VAL A 305 -3.24 9.42 -7.78
N GLN A 306 -2.38 10.22 -8.38
CA GLN A 306 -2.15 10.22 -9.83
C GLN A 306 -0.67 10.08 -10.15
N LEU A 307 -0.37 9.31 -11.20
CA LEU A 307 0.95 9.25 -11.82
C LEU A 307 0.91 10.03 -13.13
N ARG A 308 1.67 11.12 -13.22
CA ARG A 308 1.79 11.92 -14.44
C ARG A 308 3.23 11.88 -14.93
N ALA A 309 3.43 11.85 -16.24
CA ALA A 309 4.77 11.97 -16.81
C ALA A 309 5.29 13.40 -16.59
N ALA A 310 6.55 13.56 -16.23
CA ALA A 310 7.17 14.88 -16.22
C ALA A 310 7.31 15.41 -17.66
N PRO A 311 7.09 16.71 -17.93
CA PRO A 311 7.06 17.27 -19.29
C PRO A 311 8.33 17.06 -20.15
N SER A 312 9.45 16.64 -19.56
CA SER A 312 10.76 16.54 -20.24
C SER A 312 11.54 15.24 -19.98
N SER A 313 11.00 14.31 -19.19
CA SER A 313 11.67 13.02 -18.92
C SER A 313 10.65 11.88 -18.87
N ALA A 314 11.07 10.65 -19.20
CA ALA A 314 10.27 9.45 -18.98
C ALA A 314 10.11 9.09 -17.47
N GLN A 315 10.31 10.08 -16.59
CA GLN A 315 10.17 9.97 -15.16
C GLN A 315 8.75 10.37 -14.77
N PHE A 316 8.14 9.59 -13.89
CA PHE A 316 6.81 9.88 -13.38
C PHE A 316 6.88 10.73 -12.12
N THR A 317 5.96 11.68 -11.99
CA THR A 317 5.71 12.40 -10.75
C THR A 317 4.38 11.92 -10.17
N THR A 318 4.40 11.63 -8.87
CA THR A 318 3.19 11.28 -8.14
C THR A 318 2.57 12.54 -7.55
N TYR A 319 1.26 12.71 -7.78
CA TYR A 319 0.46 13.78 -7.22
C TYR A 319 -0.62 13.20 -6.30
N PHE A 320 -0.78 13.80 -5.13
CA PHE A 320 -1.77 13.44 -4.13
C PHE A 320 -2.77 14.60 -3.99
N TYR A 321 -4.06 14.27 -3.94
CA TYR A 321 -5.10 15.26 -3.73
C TYR A 321 -4.87 16.02 -2.43
N ASN A 322 -4.97 17.36 -2.49
CA ASN A 322 -4.79 18.23 -1.33
C ASN A 322 -6.09 18.97 -1.01
N ARG A 323 -6.63 19.71 -1.96
CA ARG A 323 -7.83 20.53 -1.74
C ARG A 323 -8.52 20.93 -3.03
N THR A 324 -9.78 21.32 -2.91
CA THR A 324 -10.58 21.96 -3.95
C THR A 324 -10.74 23.45 -3.63
N GLU A 325 -10.53 24.29 -4.64
CA GLU A 325 -10.69 25.74 -4.59
C GLU A 325 -11.61 26.18 -5.74
N GLY A 326 -12.91 26.31 -5.44
CA GLY A 326 -13.91 26.60 -6.47
C GLY A 326 -14.01 25.45 -7.48
N ARG A 327 -13.64 25.72 -8.74
CA ARG A 327 -13.62 24.71 -9.82
C ARG A 327 -12.27 24.04 -10.02
N SER A 328 -11.25 24.41 -9.25
CA SER A 328 -9.91 23.83 -9.39
C SER A 328 -9.64 22.84 -8.26
N VAL A 329 -9.00 21.73 -8.60
CA VAL A 329 -8.36 20.85 -7.64
C VAL A 329 -6.87 21.15 -7.61
N ARG A 330 -6.34 21.29 -6.40
CA ARG A 330 -4.90 21.32 -6.14
C ARG A 330 -4.44 19.96 -5.69
N MET A 331 -3.45 19.43 -6.39
CA MET A 331 -2.70 18.23 -6.00
C MET A 331 -1.25 18.60 -5.69
N VAL A 332 -0.62 17.85 -4.79
CA VAL A 332 0.75 18.09 -4.33
C VAL A 332 1.63 16.88 -4.59
N SER A 333 2.89 17.12 -4.93
CA SER A 333 3.90 16.06 -4.99
C SER A 333 4.77 16.06 -3.75
N TYR A 334 5.07 14.86 -3.25
CA TYR A 334 6.04 14.64 -2.17
C TYR A 334 7.40 14.16 -2.69
N GLN A 335 7.63 14.27 -4.00
CA GLN A 335 8.87 13.94 -4.67
C GLN A 335 9.68 15.19 -5.00
N TYR A 336 11.01 15.07 -5.10
CA TYR A 336 11.81 16.10 -5.77
C TYR A 336 11.50 16.11 -7.27
N GLY A 337 10.98 17.23 -7.78
CA GLY A 337 10.62 17.39 -9.18
C GLY A 337 10.49 18.86 -9.57
N PRO A 338 10.42 19.16 -10.88
CA PRO A 338 10.29 20.54 -11.38
C PRO A 338 8.94 21.18 -11.00
N GLU A 339 7.91 20.36 -10.79
CA GLU A 339 6.55 20.80 -10.45
C GLU A 339 6.12 20.15 -9.14
N SER A 340 6.08 20.95 -8.06
CA SER A 340 5.64 20.47 -6.74
C SER A 340 4.12 20.38 -6.61
N GLU A 341 3.38 20.98 -7.56
CA GLU A 341 1.93 21.11 -7.52
C GLU A 341 1.34 20.97 -8.91
N LEU A 342 0.13 20.41 -8.97
CA LEU A 342 -0.68 20.30 -10.16
C LEU A 342 -2.03 20.94 -9.88
N GLN A 343 -2.56 21.67 -10.86
CA GLN A 343 -3.95 22.10 -10.86
C GLN A 343 -4.73 21.29 -11.90
N ASP A 344 -5.88 20.79 -11.49
CA ASP A 344 -6.82 20.07 -12.36
C ASP A 344 -8.22 20.71 -12.24
N ASP A 345 -9.15 20.36 -13.12
CA ASP A 345 -10.57 20.72 -12.97
C ASP A 345 -11.23 19.78 -11.96
N VAL A 346 -12.07 20.34 -11.08
CA VAL A 346 -12.85 19.56 -10.12
C VAL A 346 -13.68 18.46 -10.78
N GLU A 347 -14.13 18.69 -12.02
CA GLU A 347 -14.86 17.70 -12.83
C GLU A 347 -14.10 16.37 -12.96
N SER A 348 -12.76 16.38 -12.91
CA SER A 348 -11.94 15.16 -12.98
C SER A 348 -12.05 14.26 -11.74
N LEU A 349 -12.46 14.82 -10.60
CA LEU A 349 -12.53 14.13 -9.29
C LEU A 349 -13.94 14.06 -8.69
N LEU A 350 -14.96 14.61 -9.35
CA LEU A 350 -16.34 14.57 -8.84
C LEU A 350 -16.81 13.15 -8.52
N ALA A 351 -16.47 12.19 -9.38
CA ALA A 351 -16.80 10.78 -9.16
C ALA A 351 -16.07 10.19 -7.94
N ASP A 352 -14.83 10.63 -7.68
CA ASP A 352 -14.03 10.16 -6.54
C ASP A 352 -14.47 10.76 -5.21
N PHE A 353 -14.99 11.98 -5.21
CA PHE A 353 -15.57 12.54 -3.99
C PHE A 353 -16.78 11.70 -3.55
N GLY A 354 -17.67 11.31 -4.48
CA GLY A 354 -18.81 10.46 -4.16
C GLY A 354 -19.61 10.98 -2.96
N GLY A 355 -19.95 10.11 -2.00
CA GLY A 355 -20.58 10.48 -0.74
C GLY A 355 -19.67 11.11 0.31
N LEU A 356 -18.42 11.49 -0.01
CA LEU A 356 -17.52 12.16 0.93
C LEU A 356 -17.71 13.68 0.96
N ALA A 357 -18.11 14.29 -0.17
CA ALA A 357 -18.37 15.71 -0.25
C ALA A 357 -19.64 16.11 0.54
N GLU A 358 -19.64 17.33 1.06
CA GLU A 358 -20.88 17.96 1.54
C GLU A 358 -21.80 18.28 0.37
N ALA A 359 -23.11 18.10 0.56
CA ALA A 359 -24.13 18.38 -0.46
C ALA A 359 -24.45 19.87 -0.55
#